data_AF-A0A7X8Q441-F1
#
_entry.id   AF-A0A7X8Q441-F1
#
_cell.length_a   1.000
_cell.length_b   1.000
_cell.length_c   1.000
_cell.angle_alpha   90.00
_cell.angle_beta   90.00
_cell.angle_gamma   90.00
#
_symmetry.space_group_name_H-M   'P 1'
#
loop_
_entity.id
_entity.type
_entity.pdbx_description
1 polymer ?
#
loop_
_entity_poly.entity_id
_entity_poly.type
_entity_poly.pdbx_seq_one_letter_code
_entity_poly.pdbx_strand_id
1 'polypeptide(L)'
;MKYKPLLLALLSLVIIATMFSCGGENAPVAPVAEETVSEPAVETIPEPPSEEEEIDYLSLYANILDRYYYLIAVNPDDFNDAEMGVFEATLGKEKEAALQTIGYSIEDISGDGIPELIIGAISEEKDSLFFGNEMYALFTLVNDRPQFVFEGWSRNSFQYAGEGSFFHWGSSGAMYTLFGMYSLTADATELIGNDFYFTFEKDESFQEIGFYHNTTGEMNKDVSEELSITDEEFWQIAADFEKEIQNMELIPFSMYEYTVEDLISANITLYRAEDKLDAFTSYDEFTADATQPQTGVLFVTDVPIDNFQVLALTLESIDDSGVATFSTETLYTLERLTPKRPFVVNLTFYGPIPSYGISYLDRDGIERVYSIDMSGEDGSLYLTEL
;
A
#
# COMPACT_ATOMS: atom_id res chain seq x y z
N MET A 1 42.01 7.01 -21.26
CA MET A 1 41.88 7.54 -22.63
C MET A 1 40.41 7.86 -22.84
N LYS A 2 40.09 9.16 -23.00
CA LYS A 2 38.74 9.67 -23.27
C LYS A 2 38.36 9.39 -24.72
N TYR A 3 37.07 9.17 -25.03
CA TYR A 3 36.29 9.89 -26.05
C TYR A 3 34.88 9.25 -26.24
N LYS A 4 33.84 10.04 -25.97
CA LYS A 4 32.55 10.16 -26.70
C LYS A 4 32.58 11.57 -27.36
N PRO A 5 31.62 11.99 -28.21
CA PRO A 5 30.83 11.31 -29.25
C PRO A 5 30.89 12.09 -30.60
N LEU A 6 30.19 11.64 -31.66
CA LEU A 6 29.94 12.46 -32.85
C LEU A 6 28.44 12.57 -33.14
N LEU A 7 28.00 13.82 -33.21
CA LEU A 7 26.69 14.35 -33.61
C LEU A 7 26.55 14.24 -35.14
N LEU A 8 25.38 13.87 -35.67
CA LEU A 8 25.05 14.10 -37.08
C LEU A 8 23.67 14.77 -37.18
N ALA A 9 23.69 16.05 -37.56
CA ALA A 9 22.52 16.82 -37.95
C ALA A 9 22.25 16.59 -39.45
N LEU A 10 20.98 16.57 -39.86
CA LEU A 10 20.62 16.70 -41.28
C LEU A 10 19.43 17.64 -41.45
N LEU A 11 19.75 18.79 -42.05
CA LEU A 11 18.87 19.84 -42.55
C LEU A 11 18.31 19.37 -43.91
N SER A 12 17.02 19.55 -44.18
CA SER A 12 16.57 19.70 -45.58
C SER A 12 15.39 20.66 -45.68
N LEU A 13 15.54 21.59 -46.61
CA LEU A 13 14.73 22.76 -46.90
C LEU A 13 14.06 22.52 -48.26
N VAL A 14 12.75 22.67 -48.38
CA VAL A 14 12.08 22.72 -49.69
C VAL A 14 11.11 23.90 -49.74
N ILE A 15 11.46 24.86 -50.60
CA ILE A 15 10.65 25.99 -51.04
C ILE A 15 9.99 25.58 -52.37
N ILE A 16 8.68 25.75 -52.50
CA ILE A 16 8.03 25.89 -53.82
C ILE A 16 7.00 27.01 -53.75
N ALA A 17 7.09 27.94 -54.70
CA ALA A 17 6.20 29.09 -54.86
C ALA A 17 5.62 29.16 -56.29
N THR A 18 4.46 29.83 -56.37
CA THR A 18 3.75 30.44 -57.53
C THR A 18 2.77 29.54 -58.30
N MET A 19 1.58 29.97 -58.76
CA MET A 19 1.18 31.27 -59.35
C MET A 19 -0.30 31.71 -59.15
N PHE A 20 -0.48 33.05 -59.11
CA PHE A 20 -1.50 34.00 -59.62
C PHE A 20 -2.95 33.60 -60.02
N SER A 21 -3.91 34.43 -59.56
CA SER A 21 -5.06 34.93 -60.36
C SER A 21 -5.52 36.32 -59.86
N CYS A 22 -5.95 37.18 -60.79
CA CYS A 22 -6.16 38.64 -60.67
C CYS A 22 -7.63 39.09 -60.49
N GLY A 23 -7.79 40.34 -60.01
CA GLY A 23 -8.92 41.27 -60.26
C GLY A 23 -9.64 41.72 -58.98
N GLY A 24 -9.97 42.98 -58.70
CA GLY A 24 -9.87 44.27 -59.39
C GLY A 24 -10.60 45.33 -58.52
N GLU A 25 -10.02 46.53 -58.44
CA GLU A 25 -10.38 47.82 -57.80
C GLU A 25 -11.80 48.11 -57.25
N ASN A 26 -11.88 48.69 -56.03
CA ASN A 26 -12.11 50.14 -55.81
C ASN A 26 -12.25 50.49 -54.30
N ALA A 27 -11.53 51.51 -53.83
CA ALA A 27 -11.65 52.13 -52.51
C ALA A 27 -12.82 53.14 -52.45
N PRO A 28 -13.35 53.54 -51.28
CA PRO A 28 -12.76 54.68 -50.56
C PRO A 28 -12.85 54.71 -49.00
N VAL A 29 -11.81 55.32 -48.42
CA VAL A 29 -11.77 56.30 -47.30
C VAL A 29 -12.17 55.87 -45.87
N ALA A 30 -11.18 55.97 -44.97
CA ALA A 30 -11.29 55.87 -43.51
C ALA A 30 -11.62 57.22 -42.82
N PRO A 31 -12.04 57.22 -41.54
CA PRO A 31 -11.79 58.34 -40.65
C PRO A 31 -10.91 57.95 -39.43
N VAL A 32 -9.85 58.75 -39.28
CA VAL A 32 -9.18 59.24 -38.06
C VAL A 32 -8.82 58.23 -36.97
N ALA A 33 -7.53 57.91 -36.88
CA ALA A 33 -6.91 57.31 -35.70
C ALA A 33 -6.49 58.40 -34.71
N GLU A 34 -6.93 58.23 -33.47
CA GLU A 34 -6.47 58.96 -32.28
C GLU A 34 -5.14 58.35 -31.82
N GLU A 35 -4.14 59.18 -31.50
CA GLU A 35 -2.88 58.74 -30.89
C GLU A 35 -3.15 58.25 -29.46
N THR A 36 -2.81 56.99 -29.19
CA THR A 36 -2.62 56.48 -27.84
C THR A 36 -1.20 55.95 -27.67
N VAL A 37 -0.57 56.45 -26.60
CA VAL A 37 0.82 56.26 -26.18
C VAL A 37 1.05 54.79 -25.79
N SER A 38 2.12 54.19 -26.28
CA SER A 38 2.54 52.82 -25.96
C SER A 38 3.06 52.70 -24.52
N GLU A 39 2.48 51.81 -23.72
CA GLU A 39 3.09 51.30 -22.47
C GLU A 39 4.31 50.42 -22.77
N PRO A 40 5.32 50.37 -21.88
CA PRO A 40 6.46 49.49 -22.06
C PRO A 40 6.08 48.04 -21.69
N ALA A 41 6.59 47.09 -22.48
CA ALA A 41 6.44 45.67 -22.22
C ALA A 41 7.09 45.29 -20.88
N VAL A 42 6.30 44.70 -19.98
CA VAL A 42 6.80 44.03 -18.77
C VAL A 42 7.39 42.70 -19.21
N GLU A 43 8.70 42.57 -19.06
CA GLU A 43 9.44 41.33 -19.27
C GLU A 43 9.07 40.38 -18.12
N THR A 44 8.26 39.36 -18.41
CA THR A 44 7.89 38.33 -17.44
C THR A 44 9.12 37.45 -17.15
N ILE A 45 9.65 37.58 -15.94
CA ILE A 45 10.64 36.65 -15.39
C ILE A 45 9.93 35.30 -15.21
N PRO A 46 10.45 34.18 -15.76
CA PRO A 46 9.85 32.87 -15.53
C PRO A 46 9.96 32.53 -14.04
N GLU A 47 8.85 32.12 -13.44
CA GLU A 47 8.88 31.53 -12.10
C GLU A 47 9.82 30.32 -12.09
N PRO A 48 10.63 30.14 -11.03
CA PRO A 48 11.42 28.94 -10.89
C PRO A 48 10.50 27.70 -10.86
N PRO A 49 10.95 26.54 -11.35
CA PRO A 49 10.17 25.32 -11.28
C PRO A 49 9.80 25.05 -9.81
N SER A 50 8.53 24.70 -9.57
CA SER A 50 8.07 24.22 -8.27
C SER A 50 8.92 23.03 -7.85
N GLU A 51 9.47 23.06 -6.64
CA GLU A 51 10.06 21.88 -6.01
C GLU A 51 8.94 20.82 -5.94
N GLU A 52 9.06 19.73 -6.70
CA GLU A 52 8.19 18.57 -6.58
C GLU A 52 8.39 18.02 -5.16
N GLU A 53 7.31 17.96 -4.37
CA GLU A 53 7.36 17.36 -3.03
C GLU A 53 7.77 15.89 -3.19
N GLU A 54 8.94 15.52 -2.65
CA GLU A 54 9.40 14.15 -2.60
C GLU A 54 8.42 13.33 -1.74
N ILE A 55 7.69 12.42 -2.38
CA ILE A 55 6.70 11.58 -1.70
C ILE A 55 7.44 10.58 -0.82
N ASP A 56 7.13 10.59 0.48
CA ASP A 56 7.65 9.61 1.43
C ASP A 56 6.87 8.29 1.34
N TYR A 57 7.27 7.45 0.39
CA TYR A 57 6.66 6.14 0.15
C TYR A 57 6.76 5.21 1.36
N LEU A 58 7.81 5.33 2.18
CA LEU A 58 7.94 4.55 3.42
C LEU A 58 6.76 4.84 4.36
N SER A 59 6.39 6.12 4.52
CA SER A 59 5.22 6.51 5.30
C SER A 59 3.89 5.99 4.74
N LEU A 60 3.76 5.86 3.41
CA LEU A 60 2.56 5.31 2.77
C LEU A 60 2.42 3.79 3.02
N TYR A 61 3.54 3.09 3.15
CA TYR A 61 3.60 1.65 3.42
C TYR A 61 3.75 1.27 4.90
N ALA A 62 3.91 2.25 5.79
CA ALA A 62 4.24 2.04 7.20
C ALA A 62 3.29 1.05 7.89
N ASN A 63 1.98 1.14 7.65
CA ASN A 63 1.00 0.22 8.25
C ASN A 63 1.25 -1.25 7.88
N ILE A 64 1.69 -1.51 6.64
CA ILE A 64 2.01 -2.86 6.18
C ILE A 64 3.32 -3.33 6.82
N LEU A 65 4.37 -2.49 6.78
CA LEU A 65 5.66 -2.81 7.37
C LEU A 65 5.56 -3.08 8.88
N ASP A 66 4.76 -2.29 9.59
CA ASP A 66 4.44 -2.49 11.00
C ASP A 66 3.78 -3.85 11.25
N ARG A 67 2.81 -4.24 10.41
CA ARG A 67 2.12 -5.54 10.52
C ARG A 67 3.07 -6.71 10.28
N TYR A 68 3.93 -6.65 9.26
CA TYR A 68 4.93 -7.70 9.03
C TYR A 68 5.97 -7.74 10.14
N TYR A 69 6.43 -6.59 10.66
CA TYR A 69 7.31 -6.57 11.82
C TYR A 69 6.63 -7.23 13.03
N TYR A 70 5.37 -6.91 13.31
CA TYR A 70 4.59 -7.53 14.39
C TYR A 70 4.51 -9.05 14.22
N LEU A 71 4.11 -9.51 13.03
CA LEU A 71 4.03 -10.93 12.69
C LEU A 71 5.36 -11.65 12.94
N ILE A 72 6.48 -11.05 12.53
CA ILE A 72 7.82 -11.62 12.71
C ILE A 72 8.27 -11.59 14.17
N ALA A 73 8.01 -10.50 14.88
CA ALA A 73 8.53 -10.25 16.22
C ALA A 73 7.72 -10.92 17.32
N VAL A 74 6.41 -11.03 17.14
CA VAL A 74 5.46 -11.57 18.12
C VAL A 74 5.09 -13.00 17.78
N ASN A 75 4.98 -13.33 16.49
CA ASN A 75 4.52 -14.63 16.00
C ASN A 75 3.13 -14.99 16.58
N PRO A 76 2.09 -14.19 16.26
CA PRO A 76 0.73 -14.42 16.74
C PRO A 76 0.17 -15.77 16.28
N ASP A 77 -0.80 -16.30 17.04
CA ASP A 77 -1.52 -17.54 16.70
C ASP A 77 -2.46 -17.35 15.49
N ASP A 78 -2.77 -16.10 15.14
CA ASP A 78 -3.59 -15.69 14.00
C ASP A 78 -2.84 -14.78 13.03
N PHE A 79 -3.06 -15.01 11.74
CA PHE A 79 -2.48 -14.23 10.65
C PHE A 79 -3.51 -14.09 9.52
N ASN A 80 -3.35 -13.05 8.72
CA ASN A 80 -4.26 -12.68 7.65
C ASN A 80 -3.90 -13.38 6.32
N ASP A 81 -4.81 -13.29 5.35
CA ASP A 81 -4.46 -13.50 3.94
C ASP A 81 -3.31 -12.52 3.57
N ALA A 82 -2.31 -12.96 2.79
CA ALA A 82 -1.03 -12.27 2.51
C ALA A 82 0.10 -12.44 3.55
N GLU A 83 -0.10 -13.15 4.66
CA GLU A 83 0.90 -13.29 5.73
C GLU A 83 1.47 -14.70 5.92
N MET A 84 0.89 -15.70 5.24
CA MET A 84 1.26 -17.12 5.34
C MET A 84 2.74 -17.35 5.03
N GLY A 85 3.28 -16.72 3.98
CA GLY A 85 4.69 -16.89 3.60
C GLY A 85 5.66 -16.47 4.71
N VAL A 86 5.39 -15.30 5.31
CA VAL A 86 6.20 -14.78 6.42
C VAL A 86 5.98 -15.62 7.68
N PHE A 87 4.75 -16.03 7.98
CA PHE A 87 4.46 -16.92 9.09
C PHE A 87 5.23 -18.25 8.98
N GLU A 88 5.21 -18.91 7.81
CA GLU A 88 6.00 -20.12 7.57
C GLU A 88 7.50 -19.87 7.78
N ALA A 89 8.01 -18.71 7.35
CA ALA A 89 9.41 -18.33 7.47
C ALA A 89 9.86 -18.04 8.91
N THR A 90 8.93 -17.77 9.83
CA THR A 90 9.21 -17.55 11.27
C THR A 90 9.15 -18.85 12.08
N LEU A 91 8.51 -19.90 11.57
CA LEU A 91 8.34 -21.16 12.29
C LEU A 91 9.68 -21.75 12.77
N GLY A 92 9.77 -21.98 14.08
CA GLY A 92 10.97 -22.54 14.71
C GLY A 92 12.16 -21.59 14.78
N LYS A 93 11.98 -20.29 14.53
CA LYS A 93 13.00 -19.26 14.71
C LYS A 93 12.74 -18.41 15.95
N GLU A 94 13.83 -17.96 16.58
CA GLU A 94 13.78 -16.89 17.58
C GLU A 94 13.58 -15.54 16.89
N LYS A 95 12.97 -14.58 17.60
CA LYS A 95 12.64 -13.23 17.11
C LYS A 95 13.79 -12.56 16.34
N GLU A 96 14.97 -12.46 16.95
CA GLU A 96 16.10 -11.74 16.34
C GLU A 96 16.58 -12.42 15.05
N ALA A 97 16.52 -13.75 14.99
CA ALA A 97 16.89 -14.50 13.80
C ALA A 97 15.84 -14.34 12.69
N ALA A 98 14.56 -14.30 13.03
CA ALA A 98 13.48 -14.07 12.09
C ALA A 98 13.58 -12.65 11.49
N LEU A 99 13.74 -11.62 12.33
CA LEU A 99 13.93 -10.22 11.91
C LEU A 99 15.17 -10.00 11.02
N GLN A 100 16.20 -10.84 11.15
CA GLN A 100 17.40 -10.75 10.31
C GLN A 100 17.29 -11.49 8.96
N THR A 101 16.38 -12.46 8.85
CA THR A 101 16.27 -13.32 7.66
C THR A 101 15.08 -12.97 6.78
N ILE A 102 14.28 -11.98 7.19
CA ILE A 102 13.14 -11.48 6.47
C ILE A 102 13.34 -9.96 6.35
N GLY A 103 13.12 -9.43 5.16
CA GLY A 103 13.30 -8.02 4.87
C GLY A 103 12.28 -7.49 3.87
N TYR A 104 12.43 -6.22 3.54
CA TYR A 104 11.57 -5.53 2.59
C TYR A 104 12.37 -4.66 1.61
N SER A 105 11.79 -4.35 0.46
CA SER A 105 12.28 -3.33 -0.48
C SER A 105 11.14 -2.40 -0.88
N ILE A 106 11.46 -1.14 -1.17
CA ILE A 106 10.54 -0.17 -1.78
C ILE A 106 11.24 0.34 -3.05
N GLU A 107 10.86 -0.23 -4.19
CA GLU A 107 11.50 0.02 -5.49
C GLU A 107 10.46 0.02 -6.60
N ASP A 108 10.60 0.92 -7.58
CA ASP A 108 9.78 0.96 -8.79
C ASP A 108 10.24 -0.17 -9.73
N ILE A 109 9.59 -1.33 -9.58
CA ILE A 109 9.89 -2.52 -10.38
C ILE A 109 8.91 -2.68 -11.55
N SER A 110 7.76 -2.00 -11.50
CA SER A 110 6.80 -1.91 -12.61
C SER A 110 7.28 -0.95 -13.72
N GLY A 111 8.06 0.08 -13.36
CA GLY A 111 8.52 1.14 -14.23
C GLY A 111 7.49 2.25 -14.46
N ASP A 112 6.45 2.35 -13.63
CA ASP A 112 5.38 3.34 -13.75
C ASP A 112 5.67 4.66 -13.00
N GLY A 113 6.77 4.70 -12.23
CA GLY A 113 7.20 5.84 -11.41
C GLY A 113 6.68 5.82 -9.97
N ILE A 114 5.94 4.78 -9.57
CA ILE A 114 5.42 4.54 -8.23
C ILE A 114 6.14 3.31 -7.66
N PRO A 115 6.97 3.45 -6.61
CA PRO A 115 7.64 2.31 -6.01
C PRO A 115 6.67 1.30 -5.39
N GLU A 116 6.91 0.01 -5.63
CA GLU A 116 6.20 -1.08 -4.98
C GLU A 116 6.90 -1.50 -3.68
N LEU A 117 6.12 -1.96 -2.69
CA LEU A 117 6.63 -2.63 -1.49
C LEU A 117 6.70 -4.14 -1.74
N ILE A 118 7.87 -4.72 -1.48
CA ILE A 118 8.11 -6.16 -1.56
C ILE A 118 8.61 -6.67 -0.22
N ILE A 119 8.03 -7.77 0.27
CA ILE A 119 8.49 -8.50 1.45
C ILE A 119 9.15 -9.80 1.00
N GLY A 120 10.35 -10.12 1.48
CA GLY A 120 11.10 -11.26 0.97
C GLY A 120 12.11 -11.88 1.96
N ALA A 121 12.60 -13.06 1.59
CA ALA A 121 13.62 -13.79 2.33
C ALA A 121 15.01 -13.23 2.02
N ILE A 122 15.79 -12.96 3.07
CA ILE A 122 17.21 -12.65 2.93
C ILE A 122 18.02 -13.95 2.91
N SER A 123 18.75 -14.18 1.82
CA SER A 123 19.54 -15.38 1.60
C SER A 123 21.04 -15.11 1.47
N GLU A 124 21.44 -13.86 1.21
CA GLU A 124 22.83 -13.44 1.07
C GLU A 124 23.07 -12.09 1.78
N GLU A 125 24.22 -11.97 2.46
CA GLU A 125 24.74 -10.69 2.97
C GLU A 125 26.09 -10.43 2.30
N LYS A 126 26.25 -9.25 1.72
CA LYS A 126 27.49 -8.84 1.05
C LYS A 126 27.72 -7.35 1.20
N ASP A 127 28.92 -6.99 1.67
CA ASP A 127 29.34 -5.60 1.85
C ASP A 127 28.34 -4.76 2.69
N SER A 128 27.73 -5.40 3.71
CA SER A 128 26.68 -4.83 4.58
C SER A 128 25.34 -4.53 3.89
N LEU A 129 25.14 -5.04 2.68
CA LEU A 129 23.86 -5.10 2.00
C LEU A 129 23.29 -6.52 2.09
N PHE A 130 21.96 -6.64 2.07
CA PHE A 130 21.27 -7.91 2.19
C PHE A 130 20.50 -8.16 0.91
N PHE A 131 20.52 -9.40 0.45
CA PHE A 131 19.98 -9.80 -0.83
C PHE A 131 19.09 -11.02 -0.69
N GLY A 132 18.07 -11.06 -1.52
CA GLY A 132 17.08 -12.12 -1.55
C GLY A 132 16.45 -12.24 -2.91
N ASN A 133 15.84 -13.40 -3.18
CA ASN A 133 15.04 -13.58 -4.39
C ASN A 133 13.68 -14.23 -4.12
N GLU A 134 13.48 -14.90 -2.99
CA GLU A 134 12.18 -15.46 -2.60
C GLU A 134 11.28 -14.37 -2.00
N MET A 135 10.15 -14.13 -2.65
CA MET A 135 9.21 -13.05 -2.34
C MET A 135 8.00 -13.61 -1.61
N TYR A 136 7.70 -13.06 -0.44
CA TYR A 136 6.55 -13.44 0.38
C TYR A 136 5.31 -12.62 0.06
N ALA A 137 5.45 -11.33 -0.26
CA ALA A 137 4.32 -10.49 -0.63
C ALA A 137 4.76 -9.29 -1.48
N LEU A 138 3.84 -8.79 -2.30
CA LEU A 138 4.00 -7.54 -3.05
C LEU A 138 2.76 -6.65 -2.89
N PHE A 139 2.99 -5.36 -2.70
CA PHE A 139 1.97 -4.32 -2.64
C PHE A 139 2.34 -3.14 -3.54
N THR A 140 1.38 -2.62 -4.30
CA THR A 140 1.52 -1.37 -5.06
C THR A 140 0.70 -0.24 -4.42
N LEU A 141 0.81 1.00 -4.89
CA LEU A 141 -0.05 2.11 -4.48
C LEU A 141 -1.05 2.48 -5.57
N VAL A 142 -2.34 2.47 -5.22
CA VAL A 142 -3.41 2.97 -6.09
C VAL A 142 -4.10 4.14 -5.40
N ASN A 143 -3.88 5.36 -5.90
CA ASN A 143 -4.30 6.61 -5.25
C ASN A 143 -3.76 6.72 -3.81
N ASP A 144 -2.43 6.62 -3.66
CA ASP A 144 -1.69 6.73 -2.38
C ASP A 144 -2.12 5.72 -1.31
N ARG A 145 -2.77 4.63 -1.71
CA ARG A 145 -3.22 3.56 -0.83
C ARG A 145 -2.60 2.23 -1.23
N PRO A 146 -1.96 1.52 -0.28
CA PRO A 146 -1.44 0.20 -0.56
C PRO A 146 -2.52 -0.77 -1.02
N GLN A 147 -2.23 -1.48 -2.09
CA GLN A 147 -3.04 -2.54 -2.66
C GLN A 147 -2.20 -3.81 -2.77
N PHE A 148 -2.72 -4.90 -2.24
CA PHE A 148 -2.12 -6.23 -2.35
C PHE A 148 -2.14 -6.72 -3.80
N VAL A 149 -1.05 -7.35 -4.25
CA VAL A 149 -0.91 -7.89 -5.60
C VAL A 149 -0.79 -9.42 -5.58
N PHE A 150 0.19 -9.96 -4.84
CA PHE A 150 0.36 -11.40 -4.69
C PHE A 150 1.05 -11.78 -3.38
N GLU A 151 0.91 -13.07 -3.02
CA GLU A 151 1.59 -13.70 -1.89
C GLU A 151 2.34 -14.96 -2.33
N GLY A 152 3.54 -15.15 -1.78
CA GLY A 152 4.37 -16.34 -1.92
C GLY A 152 4.54 -17.11 -0.61
N TRP A 153 4.46 -18.44 -0.64
CA TRP A 153 4.64 -19.36 0.49
C TRP A 153 5.14 -20.73 0.00
N SER A 154 5.43 -21.68 0.91
CA SER A 154 6.22 -22.88 0.60
C SER A 154 5.70 -23.73 -0.57
N ARG A 155 4.38 -23.74 -0.83
CA ARG A 155 3.77 -24.52 -1.94
C ARG A 155 3.28 -23.66 -3.11
N ASN A 156 3.53 -22.37 -3.05
CA ASN A 156 3.17 -21.37 -4.05
C ASN A 156 4.14 -20.21 -3.92
N SER A 157 5.36 -20.33 -4.44
CA SER A 157 6.44 -19.38 -4.23
C SER A 157 6.69 -18.52 -5.47
N PHE A 158 7.17 -17.29 -5.23
CA PHE A 158 7.57 -16.36 -6.27
C PHE A 158 9.03 -15.98 -6.05
N GLN A 159 9.83 -16.07 -7.12
CA GLN A 159 11.23 -15.68 -7.11
C GLN A 159 11.47 -14.52 -8.07
N TYR A 160 12.11 -13.46 -7.62
CA TYR A 160 12.37 -12.28 -8.43
C TYR A 160 13.27 -12.63 -9.62
N ALA A 161 12.87 -12.22 -10.83
CA ALA A 161 13.59 -12.44 -12.08
C ALA A 161 14.05 -11.13 -12.74
N GLY A 162 13.87 -9.98 -12.07
CA GLY A 162 14.23 -8.66 -12.59
C GLY A 162 13.07 -7.94 -13.29
N GLU A 163 13.09 -6.61 -13.29
CA GLU A 163 12.19 -5.74 -14.08
C GLU A 163 10.70 -6.14 -13.93
N GLY A 164 10.24 -6.29 -12.68
CA GLY A 164 8.85 -6.66 -12.38
C GLY A 164 8.46 -8.08 -12.80
N SER A 165 9.42 -8.94 -13.13
CA SER A 165 9.18 -10.34 -13.51
C SER A 165 9.49 -11.30 -12.36
N PHE A 166 8.73 -12.39 -12.30
CA PHE A 166 8.77 -13.37 -11.22
C PHE A 166 8.66 -14.79 -11.76
N PHE A 167 9.58 -15.65 -11.36
CA PHE A 167 9.44 -17.09 -11.52
C PHE A 167 8.51 -17.63 -10.44
N HIS A 168 7.37 -18.17 -10.85
CA HIS A 168 6.37 -18.76 -9.99
C HIS A 168 6.52 -20.27 -9.94
N TRP A 169 6.40 -20.85 -8.76
CA TRP A 169 6.36 -22.29 -8.54
C TRP A 169 5.19 -22.68 -7.65
N GLY A 170 4.45 -23.72 -8.00
CA GLY A 170 3.33 -24.20 -7.20
C GLY A 170 3.20 -25.71 -7.17
N SER A 171 2.66 -26.22 -6.06
CA SER A 171 2.35 -27.65 -5.93
C SER A 171 1.03 -27.85 -5.18
N SER A 172 0.17 -28.72 -5.71
CA SER A 172 -1.02 -29.24 -5.02
C SER A 172 -0.99 -30.76 -4.82
N GLY A 173 0.12 -31.43 -5.14
CA GLY A 173 0.36 -32.84 -4.82
C GLY A 173 1.41 -33.45 -5.74
N ALA A 174 1.65 -34.76 -5.62
CA ALA A 174 2.65 -35.46 -6.43
C ALA A 174 2.37 -35.43 -7.96
N MET A 175 1.10 -35.25 -8.35
CA MET A 175 0.67 -35.16 -9.76
C MET A 175 0.43 -33.72 -10.22
N TYR A 176 0.33 -32.76 -9.29
CA TYR A 176 -0.08 -31.38 -9.58
C TYR A 176 1.05 -30.44 -9.18
N THR A 177 1.92 -30.15 -10.14
CA THR A 177 2.97 -29.16 -10.05
C THR A 177 2.78 -28.16 -11.17
N LEU A 178 3.06 -26.89 -10.89
CA LEU A 178 3.06 -25.82 -11.86
C LEU A 178 4.32 -24.98 -11.68
N PHE A 179 4.74 -24.34 -12.76
CA PHE A 179 5.72 -23.26 -12.72
C PHE A 179 5.55 -22.36 -13.95
N GLY A 180 6.03 -21.13 -13.87
CA GLY A 180 5.98 -20.23 -15.01
C GLY A 180 6.63 -18.89 -14.75
N MET A 181 6.85 -18.13 -15.81
CA MET A 181 7.30 -16.75 -15.70
C MET A 181 6.11 -15.80 -15.72
N TYR A 182 6.06 -14.90 -14.75
CA TYR A 182 5.03 -13.88 -14.61
C TYR A 182 5.65 -12.49 -14.73
N SER A 183 4.88 -11.54 -15.24
CA SER A 183 5.27 -10.12 -15.21
C SER A 183 4.18 -9.29 -14.56
N LEU A 184 4.62 -8.29 -13.83
CA LEU A 184 3.76 -7.26 -13.31
C LEU A 184 3.15 -6.45 -14.46
N THR A 185 1.88 -6.10 -14.30
CA THR A 185 1.17 -5.17 -15.19
C THR A 185 1.80 -3.78 -15.14
N ALA A 186 1.56 -2.99 -16.19
CA ALA A 186 2.13 -1.65 -16.29
C ALA A 186 1.58 -0.64 -15.26
N ASP A 187 0.49 -0.98 -14.57
CA ASP A 187 -0.06 -0.22 -13.44
C ASP A 187 0.20 -0.91 -12.09
N ALA A 188 1.08 -1.92 -12.09
CA ALA A 188 1.52 -2.67 -10.93
C ALA A 188 0.43 -3.46 -10.17
N THR A 189 -0.80 -3.51 -10.66
CA THR A 189 -1.93 -4.02 -9.87
C THR A 189 -2.13 -5.53 -9.90
N GLU A 190 -1.60 -6.19 -10.93
CA GLU A 190 -1.77 -7.62 -11.19
C GLU A 190 -0.52 -8.27 -11.78
N LEU A 191 -0.37 -9.59 -11.58
CA LEU A 191 0.60 -10.43 -12.30
C LEU A 191 -0.06 -11.14 -13.49
N ILE A 192 0.64 -11.16 -14.62
CA ILE A 192 0.22 -11.90 -15.83
C ILE A 192 1.21 -13.03 -16.09
N GLY A 193 0.69 -14.24 -16.28
CA GLY A 193 1.49 -15.40 -16.67
C GLY A 193 1.89 -15.32 -18.15
N ASN A 194 3.19 -15.25 -18.42
CA ASN A 194 3.73 -15.13 -19.78
C ASN A 194 4.00 -16.50 -20.42
N ASP A 195 4.48 -17.44 -19.62
CA ASP A 195 4.90 -18.77 -20.06
C ASP A 195 4.71 -19.74 -18.89
N PHE A 196 3.64 -20.53 -18.93
CA PHE A 196 3.13 -21.30 -17.80
C PHE A 196 3.06 -22.79 -18.13
N TYR A 197 3.60 -23.61 -17.25
CA TYR A 197 3.69 -25.06 -17.39
C TYR A 197 3.08 -25.74 -16.17
N PHE A 198 2.38 -26.85 -16.41
CA PHE A 198 1.84 -27.65 -15.31
C PHE A 198 1.71 -29.13 -15.66
N THR A 199 1.69 -29.94 -14.61
CA THR A 199 1.35 -31.36 -14.67
C THR A 199 -0.10 -31.58 -14.27
N PHE A 200 -0.77 -32.48 -14.98
CA PHE A 200 -2.16 -32.86 -14.70
C PHE A 200 -2.41 -34.29 -15.17
N GLU A 201 -3.48 -34.95 -14.72
CA GLU A 201 -3.84 -36.25 -15.29
C GLU A 201 -4.14 -36.14 -16.79
N LYS A 202 -3.65 -37.11 -17.58
CA LYS A 202 -4.01 -37.20 -19.01
C LYS A 202 -5.49 -37.50 -19.19
N ASP A 203 -6.00 -38.43 -18.40
CA ASP A 203 -7.38 -38.89 -18.44
C ASP A 203 -7.86 -39.33 -17.05
N GLU A 204 -9.14 -39.69 -16.97
CA GLU A 204 -9.83 -40.10 -15.73
C GLU A 204 -9.25 -41.37 -15.07
N SER A 205 -8.27 -42.04 -15.67
CA SER A 205 -7.61 -43.20 -15.06
C SER A 205 -6.61 -42.82 -13.97
N PHE A 206 -6.12 -41.58 -13.95
CA PHE A 206 -5.06 -41.09 -13.05
C PHE A 206 -3.78 -41.94 -13.08
N GLN A 207 -3.52 -42.67 -14.18
CA GLN A 207 -2.33 -43.52 -14.31
C GLN A 207 -1.17 -42.81 -15.03
N GLU A 208 -1.49 -41.84 -15.88
CA GLU A 208 -0.51 -41.11 -16.68
C GLU A 208 -0.57 -39.61 -16.36
N ILE A 209 0.62 -39.03 -16.21
CA ILE A 209 0.81 -37.58 -16.08
C ILE A 209 0.96 -36.99 -17.48
N GLY A 210 0.21 -35.93 -17.75
CA GLY A 210 0.38 -35.08 -18.91
C GLY A 210 1.13 -33.80 -18.54
N PHE A 211 1.88 -33.27 -19.49
CA PHE A 211 2.57 -31.99 -19.39
C PHE A 211 1.83 -30.98 -20.24
N TYR A 212 1.53 -29.82 -19.70
CA TYR A 212 0.71 -28.82 -20.36
C TYR A 212 1.39 -27.46 -20.31
N HIS A 213 1.15 -26.66 -21.34
CA HIS A 213 1.63 -25.29 -21.45
C HIS A 213 0.53 -24.33 -21.92
N ASN A 214 0.51 -23.13 -21.35
CA ASN A 214 -0.28 -22.00 -21.82
C ASN A 214 0.35 -20.66 -21.45
N THR A 215 -0.26 -19.58 -21.93
CA THR A 215 0.11 -18.19 -21.60
C THR A 215 -1.01 -17.47 -20.84
N THR A 216 -1.90 -18.22 -20.18
CA THR A 216 -2.98 -17.66 -19.35
C THR A 216 -2.63 -17.69 -17.87
N GLY A 217 -1.65 -18.51 -17.47
CA GLY A 217 -1.31 -18.73 -16.06
C GLY A 217 -2.31 -19.61 -15.32
N GLU A 218 -3.21 -20.29 -16.05
CA GLU A 218 -4.27 -21.12 -15.46
C GLU A 218 -3.93 -22.61 -15.58
N MET A 219 -4.13 -23.37 -14.50
CA MET A 219 -4.06 -24.84 -14.54
C MET A 219 -5.34 -25.42 -15.16
N ASN A 220 -5.51 -25.23 -16.48
CA ASN A 220 -6.72 -25.62 -17.20
C ASN A 220 -6.40 -26.27 -18.56
N LYS A 221 -6.75 -27.55 -18.72
CA LYS A 221 -6.48 -28.34 -19.93
C LYS A 221 -7.17 -27.80 -21.18
N ASP A 222 -8.34 -27.18 -21.05
CA ASP A 222 -9.15 -26.75 -22.21
C ASP A 222 -8.53 -25.54 -22.93
N VAL A 223 -7.68 -24.78 -22.24
CA VAL A 223 -6.98 -23.60 -22.77
C VAL A 223 -5.47 -23.87 -22.95
N SER A 224 -5.04 -25.12 -22.81
CA SER A 224 -3.62 -25.50 -22.81
C SER A 224 -3.26 -26.45 -23.95
N GLU A 225 -1.99 -26.39 -24.36
CA GLU A 225 -1.38 -27.37 -25.24
C GLU A 225 -0.83 -28.53 -24.40
N GLU A 226 -1.19 -29.77 -24.73
CA GLU A 226 -0.51 -30.96 -24.18
C GLU A 226 0.82 -31.16 -24.92
N LEU A 227 1.92 -31.15 -24.15
CA LEU A 227 3.28 -31.28 -24.64
C LEU A 227 3.66 -32.75 -24.79
N SER A 228 4.22 -33.11 -25.94
CA SER A 228 4.80 -34.43 -26.19
C SER A 228 6.28 -34.48 -25.78
N ILE A 229 6.54 -34.27 -24.50
CA ILE A 229 7.87 -34.23 -23.90
C ILE A 229 8.03 -35.27 -22.79
N THR A 230 9.27 -35.56 -22.44
CA THR A 230 9.64 -36.39 -21.30
C THR A 230 9.66 -35.60 -19.99
N ASP A 231 9.59 -36.31 -18.86
CA ASP A 231 9.75 -35.70 -17.53
C ASP A 231 11.06 -34.90 -17.42
N GLU A 232 12.16 -35.40 -18.00
CA GLU A 232 13.46 -34.71 -17.99
C GLU A 232 13.41 -33.39 -18.74
N GLU A 233 12.75 -33.36 -19.91
CA GLU A 233 12.57 -32.13 -20.69
C GLU A 233 11.68 -31.13 -19.95
N PHE A 234 10.61 -31.58 -19.29
CA PHE A 234 9.73 -30.70 -18.50
C PHE A 234 10.48 -30.03 -17.35
N TRP A 235 11.27 -30.78 -16.58
CA TRP A 235 12.07 -30.21 -15.50
C TRP A 235 13.24 -29.38 -16.00
N GLN A 236 13.75 -29.65 -17.21
CA GLN A 236 14.77 -28.80 -17.82
C GLN A 236 14.23 -27.40 -18.14
N ILE A 237 12.95 -27.27 -18.53
CA ILE A 237 12.31 -25.95 -18.73
C ILE A 237 12.29 -25.17 -17.41
N ALA A 238 11.86 -25.81 -16.32
CA ALA A 238 11.86 -25.17 -15.00
C ALA A 238 13.27 -24.73 -14.58
N ALA A 239 14.26 -25.59 -14.77
CA ALA A 239 15.67 -25.27 -14.51
C ALA A 239 16.24 -24.18 -15.44
N ASP A 240 15.63 -23.95 -16.60
CA ASP A 240 16.00 -22.84 -17.48
C ASP A 240 15.45 -21.51 -16.93
N PHE A 241 14.21 -21.48 -16.43
CA PHE A 241 13.66 -20.29 -15.73
C PHE A 241 14.41 -19.94 -14.45
N GLU A 242 14.88 -20.95 -13.69
CA GLU A 242 15.71 -20.71 -12.50
C GLU A 242 17.00 -19.91 -12.81
N LYS A 243 17.50 -19.95 -14.06
CA LYS A 243 18.68 -19.18 -14.47
C LYS A 243 18.40 -17.69 -14.66
N GLU A 244 17.12 -17.32 -14.77
CA GLU A 244 16.68 -15.92 -14.88
C GLU A 244 16.47 -15.25 -13.53
N ILE A 245 16.48 -16.03 -12.44
CA ILE A 245 16.34 -15.50 -11.07
C ILE A 245 17.46 -14.51 -10.77
N GLN A 246 17.07 -13.37 -10.21
CA GLN A 246 17.96 -12.30 -9.78
C GLN A 246 17.75 -12.02 -8.30
N ASN A 247 18.82 -11.58 -7.64
CA ASN A 247 18.71 -11.09 -6.28
C ASN A 247 18.31 -9.61 -6.30
N MET A 248 17.37 -9.27 -5.42
CA MET A 248 16.98 -7.91 -5.05
C MET A 248 17.64 -7.54 -3.71
N GLU A 249 17.98 -6.27 -3.55
CA GLU A 249 18.42 -5.74 -2.26
C GLU A 249 17.23 -5.61 -1.30
N LEU A 250 17.40 -6.07 -0.06
CA LEU A 250 16.37 -6.01 0.98
C LEU A 250 16.92 -5.31 2.22
N ILE A 251 16.06 -4.57 2.90
CA ILE A 251 16.31 -4.03 4.23
C ILE A 251 15.80 -5.06 5.24
N PRO A 252 16.65 -5.67 6.09
CA PRO A 252 16.19 -6.59 7.12
C PRO A 252 15.21 -5.90 8.07
N PHE A 253 14.17 -6.60 8.53
CA PHE A 253 13.26 -6.07 9.55
C PHE A 253 13.95 -5.82 10.90
N SER A 254 15.14 -6.37 11.13
CA SER A 254 16.00 -6.02 12.27
C SER A 254 16.49 -4.56 12.25
N MET A 255 16.49 -3.94 11.06
CA MET A 255 16.83 -2.53 10.83
C MET A 255 15.60 -1.63 10.75
N TYR A 256 14.39 -2.21 10.80
CA TYR A 256 13.16 -1.44 10.85
C TYR A 256 13.01 -0.83 12.26
N GLU A 257 13.08 0.50 12.34
CA GLU A 257 12.98 1.23 13.61
C GLU A 257 11.52 1.26 14.10
N TYR A 258 11.11 0.21 14.81
CA TYR A 258 9.80 0.13 15.46
C TYR A 258 9.87 -0.74 16.72
N THR A 259 9.05 -0.46 17.73
CA THR A 259 8.96 -1.31 18.93
C THR A 259 7.63 -2.04 18.99
N VAL A 260 7.64 -3.30 19.46
CA VAL A 260 6.41 -4.09 19.65
C VAL A 260 5.44 -3.41 20.63
N GLU A 261 5.96 -2.59 21.54
CA GLU A 261 5.15 -1.79 22.48
C GLU A 261 4.32 -0.71 21.76
N ASP A 262 4.81 -0.17 20.63
CA ASP A 262 4.08 0.77 19.77
C ASP A 262 3.02 0.07 18.87
N LEU A 263 3.10 -1.27 18.71
CA LEU A 263 2.20 -2.08 17.86
C LEU A 263 0.95 -2.57 18.61
N ILE A 264 0.99 -2.65 19.94
CA ILE A 264 -0.02 -3.36 20.74
C ILE A 264 -1.22 -2.48 21.14
N SER A 265 -1.14 -1.15 20.98
CA SER A 265 -2.31 -0.27 21.12
C SER A 265 -2.08 1.05 20.40
N ALA A 266 -2.94 1.42 19.45
CA ALA A 266 -3.05 2.81 19.04
C ALA A 266 -3.44 3.64 20.29
N ASN A 267 -2.53 4.46 20.82
CA ASN A 267 -2.81 5.18 22.05
C ASN A 267 -3.64 6.42 21.73
N ILE A 268 -4.96 6.27 21.75
CA ILE A 268 -5.85 7.41 21.71
C ILE A 268 -5.89 8.04 23.10
N THR A 269 -5.23 9.19 23.24
CA THR A 269 -5.25 9.97 24.47
C THR A 269 -6.30 11.06 24.37
N LEU A 270 -7.12 11.18 25.42
CA LEU A 270 -8.16 12.21 25.51
C LEU A 270 -7.67 13.38 26.36
N TYR A 271 -7.94 14.58 25.88
CA TYR A 271 -7.79 15.82 26.63
C TYR A 271 -9.05 16.65 26.53
N ARG A 272 -9.25 17.57 27.48
CA ARG A 272 -10.17 18.68 27.22
C ARG A 272 -9.52 19.58 26.17
N ALA A 273 -10.30 19.96 25.17
CA ALA A 273 -9.80 20.81 24.09
C ALA A 273 -9.21 22.12 24.65
N GLU A 274 -9.89 22.75 25.61
CA GLU A 274 -9.43 23.98 26.27
C GLU A 274 -8.04 23.87 26.94
N ASP A 275 -7.58 22.67 27.28
CA ASP A 275 -6.30 22.46 27.98
C ASP A 275 -5.11 22.25 27.03
N LYS A 276 -5.37 21.74 25.80
CA LYS A 276 -4.32 21.19 24.92
C LYS A 276 -4.41 21.60 23.46
N LEU A 277 -5.53 22.17 23.01
CA LEU A 277 -5.75 22.47 21.60
C LEU A 277 -4.74 23.49 21.04
N ASP A 278 -4.26 24.42 21.87
CA ASP A 278 -3.25 25.42 21.50
C ASP A 278 -1.89 24.81 21.05
N ALA A 279 -1.65 23.52 21.33
CA ALA A 279 -0.46 22.82 20.88
C ALA A 279 -0.51 22.43 19.39
N PHE A 280 -1.67 22.54 18.73
CA PHE A 280 -1.89 22.09 17.37
C PHE A 280 -2.24 23.25 16.44
N THR A 281 -1.69 23.23 15.22
CA THR A 281 -1.91 24.28 14.21
C THR A 281 -3.18 24.05 13.38
N SER A 282 -3.67 22.82 13.34
CA SER A 282 -4.89 22.42 12.62
C SER A 282 -5.55 21.25 13.36
N TYR A 283 -6.88 21.20 13.34
CA TYR A 283 -7.67 20.10 13.87
C TYR A 283 -8.98 19.99 13.10
N ASP A 284 -9.58 18.80 13.12
CA ASP A 284 -10.95 18.60 12.66
C ASP A 284 -11.89 18.73 13.86
N GLU A 285 -13.15 19.12 13.62
CA GLU A 285 -14.12 19.36 14.67
C GLU A 285 -15.50 18.81 14.29
N PHE A 286 -16.16 18.16 15.24
CA PHE A 286 -17.53 17.69 15.12
C PHE A 286 -18.31 18.01 16.39
N THR A 287 -19.59 18.38 16.24
CA THR A 287 -20.50 18.60 17.37
C THR A 287 -21.51 17.47 17.42
N ALA A 288 -21.31 16.53 18.35
CA ALA A 288 -22.24 15.44 18.60
C ALA A 288 -23.50 15.93 19.35
N ASP A 289 -23.33 16.91 20.23
CA ASP A 289 -24.41 17.45 21.06
C ASP A 289 -24.19 18.93 21.35
N ALA A 290 -25.20 19.76 21.09
CA ALA A 290 -25.18 21.21 21.31
C ALA A 290 -25.80 21.63 22.65
N THR A 291 -26.16 20.68 23.52
CA THR A 291 -26.77 20.94 24.82
C THR A 291 -25.76 21.52 25.81
N GLN A 292 -26.14 22.55 26.57
CA GLN A 292 -25.24 23.16 27.56
C GLN A 292 -25.38 22.52 28.94
N PRO A 293 -24.28 22.31 29.69
CA PRO A 293 -22.89 22.64 29.33
C PRO A 293 -22.27 21.63 28.35
N GLN A 294 -21.50 22.13 27.40
CA GLN A 294 -20.79 21.34 26.39
C GLN A 294 -19.32 21.18 26.80
N THR A 295 -18.73 20.03 26.50
CA THR A 295 -17.31 19.72 26.68
C THR A 295 -16.69 19.37 25.33
N GLY A 296 -15.62 20.06 24.94
CA GLY A 296 -14.79 19.69 23.80
C GLY A 296 -13.80 18.61 24.21
N VAL A 297 -13.94 17.41 23.66
CA VAL A 297 -13.02 16.28 23.86
C VAL A 297 -12.05 16.25 22.69
N LEU A 298 -10.77 16.42 22.96
CA LEU A 298 -9.68 16.34 21.98
C LEU A 298 -9.11 14.93 21.97
N PHE A 299 -9.19 14.27 20.82
CA PHE A 299 -8.59 12.98 20.54
C PHE A 299 -7.22 13.20 19.90
N VAL A 300 -6.17 12.74 20.58
CA VAL A 300 -4.79 12.75 20.10
C VAL A 300 -4.32 11.32 19.96
N THR A 301 -3.60 11.03 18.90
CA THR A 301 -2.99 9.72 18.66
C THR A 301 -1.51 9.88 18.35
N ASP A 302 -0.76 8.83 18.62
CA ASP A 302 0.64 8.64 18.27
C ASP A 302 0.83 8.13 16.84
N VAL A 303 -0.19 7.49 16.25
CA VAL A 303 -0.15 6.87 14.92
C VAL A 303 -1.41 7.18 14.11
N PRO A 304 -1.39 7.14 12.77
CA PRO A 304 -2.62 7.29 11.99
C PRO A 304 -3.64 6.18 12.33
N ILE A 305 -4.90 6.56 12.50
CA ILE A 305 -6.02 5.64 12.75
C ILE A 305 -7.06 5.81 11.66
N ASP A 306 -7.34 4.72 10.95
CA ASP A 306 -8.31 4.69 9.85
C ASP A 306 -9.72 4.40 10.35
N ASN A 307 -10.71 4.93 9.61
CA ASN A 307 -12.13 4.74 9.88
C ASN A 307 -12.52 5.09 11.33
N PHE A 308 -12.05 6.23 11.81
CA PHE A 308 -12.36 6.71 13.16
C PHE A 308 -13.81 7.21 13.22
N GLN A 309 -14.63 6.60 14.06
CA GLN A 309 -16.05 6.90 14.19
C GLN A 309 -16.39 7.48 15.55
N VAL A 310 -17.31 8.44 15.58
CA VAL A 310 -17.97 8.91 16.80
C VAL A 310 -19.31 8.21 16.91
N LEU A 311 -19.59 7.64 18.07
CA LEU A 311 -20.77 6.82 18.32
C LEU A 311 -21.69 7.47 19.35
N ALA A 312 -23.00 7.32 19.17
CA ALA A 312 -23.98 7.41 20.24
C ALA A 312 -24.13 6.04 20.89
N LEU A 313 -24.22 6.00 22.22
CA LEU A 313 -24.38 4.79 23.00
C LEU A 313 -25.76 4.76 23.67
N THR A 314 -26.46 3.64 23.54
CA THR A 314 -27.71 3.37 24.26
C THR A 314 -27.52 2.19 25.19
N LEU A 315 -27.66 2.40 26.50
CA LEU A 315 -27.58 1.32 27.48
C LEU A 315 -28.73 0.32 27.29
N GLU A 316 -28.38 -0.95 27.07
CA GLU A 316 -29.37 -2.02 26.88
C GLU A 316 -29.59 -2.81 28.17
N SER A 317 -28.51 -3.19 28.83
CA SER A 317 -28.57 -3.97 30.05
C SER A 317 -27.31 -3.79 30.90
N ILE A 318 -27.42 -4.17 32.17
CA ILE A 318 -26.29 -4.30 33.09
C ILE A 318 -26.42 -5.68 33.71
N ASP A 319 -25.35 -6.47 33.66
CA ASP A 319 -25.34 -7.81 34.23
C ASP A 319 -25.16 -7.80 35.76
N ASP A 320 -25.25 -8.99 36.37
CA ASP A 320 -25.12 -9.15 37.82
C ASP A 320 -23.73 -8.79 38.37
N SER A 321 -22.72 -8.66 37.49
CA SER A 321 -21.36 -8.23 37.83
C SER A 321 -21.14 -6.73 37.66
N GLY A 322 -22.14 -6.01 37.13
CA GLY A 322 -22.10 -4.57 36.89
C GLY A 322 -21.53 -4.19 35.52
N VAL A 323 -21.32 -5.14 34.61
CA VAL A 323 -20.87 -4.86 33.24
C VAL A 323 -22.06 -4.40 32.42
N ALA A 324 -21.92 -3.24 31.80
CA ALA A 324 -22.95 -2.62 30.96
C ALA A 324 -22.79 -3.04 29.51
N THR A 325 -23.91 -3.32 28.83
CA THR A 325 -23.96 -3.58 27.40
C THR A 325 -24.66 -2.43 26.70
N PHE A 326 -24.08 -1.95 25.60
CA PHE A 326 -24.57 -0.82 24.83
C PHE A 326 -24.85 -1.23 23.39
N SER A 327 -25.90 -0.66 22.78
CA SER A 327 -25.99 -0.54 21.33
C SER A 327 -25.37 0.77 20.86
N THR A 328 -24.83 0.75 19.65
CA THR A 328 -24.09 1.87 19.05
C THR A 328 -24.80 2.39 17.80
N GLU A 329 -24.73 3.71 17.58
CA GLU A 329 -25.14 4.37 16.34
C GLU A 329 -24.03 5.35 15.90
N THR A 330 -23.54 5.22 14.66
CA THR A 330 -22.49 6.11 14.14
C THR A 330 -23.04 7.51 13.89
N LEU A 331 -22.48 8.50 14.59
CA LEU A 331 -22.81 9.93 14.44
C LEU A 331 -21.94 10.64 13.41
N TYR A 332 -20.67 10.23 13.32
CA TYR A 332 -19.69 10.84 12.44
C TYR A 332 -18.59 9.84 12.09
N THR A 333 -18.04 9.95 10.88
CA THR A 333 -16.88 9.18 10.43
C THR A 333 -15.82 10.15 9.96
N LEU A 334 -14.63 10.06 10.57
CA LEU A 334 -13.40 10.67 10.11
C LEU A 334 -12.61 9.59 9.38
N GLU A 335 -12.30 9.80 8.10
CA GLU A 335 -11.60 8.80 7.29
C GLU A 335 -10.27 8.39 7.93
N ARG A 336 -9.52 9.36 8.48
CA ARG A 336 -8.23 9.15 9.13
C ARG A 336 -7.98 10.19 10.21
N LEU A 337 -7.73 9.74 11.44
CA LEU A 337 -7.19 10.55 12.53
C LEU A 337 -5.66 10.50 12.47
N THR A 338 -4.96 11.62 12.64
CA THR A 338 -3.49 11.65 12.56
C THR A 338 -2.85 12.41 13.72
N PRO A 339 -1.58 12.14 14.08
CA PRO A 339 -0.90 12.85 15.16
C PRO A 339 -0.78 14.36 14.94
N LYS A 340 -0.66 14.81 13.69
CA LYS A 340 -0.50 16.24 13.32
C LYS A 340 -1.84 16.98 13.21
N ARG A 341 -2.94 16.26 13.05
CA ARG A 341 -4.28 16.81 12.87
C ARG A 341 -5.25 16.05 13.77
N PRO A 342 -5.27 16.41 15.08
CA PRO A 342 -6.15 15.76 16.03
C PRO A 342 -7.61 16.16 15.77
N PHE A 343 -8.52 15.51 16.50
CA PHE A 343 -9.95 15.67 16.28
C PHE A 343 -10.65 16.11 17.58
N VAL A 344 -11.49 17.13 17.48
CA VAL A 344 -12.30 17.64 18.59
C VAL A 344 -13.74 17.20 18.42
N VAL A 345 -14.29 16.56 19.44
CA VAL A 345 -15.72 16.25 19.53
C VAL A 345 -16.35 17.06 20.65
N ASN A 346 -17.29 17.92 20.29
CA ASN A 346 -18.08 18.67 21.25
C ASN A 346 -19.33 17.88 21.66
N LEU A 347 -19.42 17.53 22.94
CA LEU A 347 -20.47 16.66 23.48
C LEU A 347 -20.89 17.07 24.91
N THR A 348 -21.97 16.46 25.42
CA THR A 348 -22.54 16.76 26.74
C THR A 348 -22.58 15.50 27.60
N PHE A 349 -21.92 15.52 28.77
CA PHE A 349 -22.00 14.42 29.73
C PHE A 349 -23.28 14.51 30.56
N TYR A 350 -24.21 13.57 30.39
CA TYR A 350 -25.50 13.53 31.10
C TYR A 350 -25.46 12.86 32.48
N GLY A 351 -24.36 12.18 32.80
CA GLY A 351 -24.21 11.42 34.02
C GLY A 351 -23.10 10.39 33.91
N PRO A 352 -23.10 9.39 34.80
CA PRO A 352 -22.05 8.36 34.84
C PRO A 352 -22.24 7.24 33.80
N ILE A 353 -23.39 7.18 33.13
CA ILE A 353 -23.62 6.22 32.05
C ILE A 353 -23.16 6.89 30.75
N PRO A 354 -22.17 6.33 30.05
CA PRO A 354 -21.65 6.93 28.84
C PRO A 354 -22.73 6.98 27.77
N SER A 355 -22.87 8.14 27.13
CA SER A 355 -23.80 8.39 26.02
C SER A 355 -23.09 8.44 24.67
N TYR A 356 -21.75 8.47 24.69
CA TYR A 356 -20.92 8.61 23.51
C TYR A 356 -19.75 7.63 23.58
N GLY A 357 -19.31 7.19 22.41
CA GLY A 357 -18.16 6.31 22.24
C GLY A 357 -17.40 6.64 20.98
N ILE A 358 -16.38 5.84 20.72
CA ILE A 358 -15.68 5.82 19.44
C ILE A 358 -15.56 4.38 18.96
N SER A 359 -15.48 4.20 17.65
CA SER A 359 -14.88 3.00 17.09
C SER A 359 -13.81 3.34 16.08
N TYR A 360 -12.91 2.40 15.85
CA TYR A 360 -11.95 2.47 14.77
C TYR A 360 -11.54 1.05 14.39
N LEU A 361 -10.99 0.89 13.19
CA LEU A 361 -10.34 -0.37 12.82
C LEU A 361 -8.94 -0.36 13.43
N ASP A 362 -8.64 -1.35 14.26
CA ASP A 362 -7.27 -1.60 14.64
C ASP A 362 -6.45 -2.11 13.43
N ARG A 363 -5.16 -2.35 13.66
CA ARG A 363 -4.24 -2.75 12.60
C ARG A 363 -4.52 -4.16 12.06
N ASP A 364 -5.30 -4.96 12.78
CA ASP A 364 -5.75 -6.29 12.35
C ASP A 364 -7.08 -6.21 11.58
N GLY A 365 -7.61 -5.00 11.35
CA GLY A 365 -8.91 -4.78 10.73
C GLY A 365 -10.08 -5.14 11.66
N ILE A 366 -9.81 -5.36 12.95
CA ILE A 366 -10.83 -5.62 13.96
C ILE A 366 -11.38 -4.27 14.42
N GLU A 367 -12.70 -4.14 14.40
CA GLU A 367 -13.35 -2.96 14.95
C GLU A 367 -13.20 -2.96 16.49
N ARG A 368 -12.53 -1.94 17.01
CA ARG A 368 -12.45 -1.67 18.44
C ARG A 368 -13.46 -0.61 18.81
N VAL A 369 -14.20 -0.85 19.89
CA VAL A 369 -15.27 0.03 20.35
C VAL A 369 -15.00 0.45 21.79
N TYR A 370 -15.08 1.74 22.05
CA TYR A 370 -14.83 2.32 23.37
C TYR A 370 -15.93 3.29 23.77
N SER A 371 -16.28 3.36 25.06
CA SER A 371 -17.00 4.50 25.63
C SER A 371 -16.06 5.65 25.93
N ILE A 372 -16.58 6.88 25.81
CA ILE A 372 -15.92 8.10 26.27
C ILE A 372 -16.43 8.40 27.67
N ASP A 373 -15.54 8.30 28.65
CA ASP A 373 -15.88 8.45 30.06
C ASP A 373 -15.20 9.69 30.67
N MET A 374 -15.81 10.21 31.73
CA MET A 374 -15.26 11.30 32.52
C MET A 374 -15.25 10.93 33.99
N SER A 375 -14.08 11.03 34.62
CA SER A 375 -13.89 10.79 36.04
C SER A 375 -14.69 11.81 36.86
N GLY A 376 -15.49 11.30 37.80
CA GLY A 376 -16.20 12.14 38.77
C GLY A 376 -15.31 12.74 39.86
N GLU A 377 -14.06 12.29 39.98
CA GLU A 377 -13.11 12.77 41.00
C GLU A 377 -12.39 14.05 40.55
N ASP A 378 -11.86 14.05 39.33
CA ASP A 378 -10.99 15.11 38.81
C ASP A 378 -11.40 15.63 37.42
N GLY A 379 -12.44 15.07 36.80
CA GLY A 379 -12.91 15.47 35.48
C GLY A 379 -11.99 15.03 34.34
N SER A 380 -11.04 14.12 34.61
CA SER A 380 -10.19 13.51 33.58
C SER A 380 -11.03 12.68 32.61
N LEU A 381 -10.61 12.67 31.34
CA LEU A 381 -11.27 11.94 30.27
C LEU A 381 -10.49 10.66 29.98
N TYR A 382 -11.18 9.57 29.72
CA TYR A 382 -10.58 8.28 29.39
C TYR A 382 -11.51 7.43 28.51
N LEU A 383 -10.95 6.36 27.95
CA LEU A 383 -11.67 5.38 27.16
C LEU A 383 -11.84 4.08 27.95
N THR A 384 -12.99 3.44 27.81
CA THR A 384 -13.25 2.08 28.32
C THR A 384 -13.68 1.19 27.16
N GLU A 385 -13.03 0.04 26.96
CA GLU A 385 -13.42 -0.90 25.90
C GLU A 385 -14.79 -1.54 26.22
N LEU A 386 -15.65 -1.67 25.21
CA LEU A 386 -17.03 -2.15 25.33
C LEU A 386 -17.22 -3.62 24.94
#